data_AF-A0A2H9MUE8-F1
#
_entry.id   AF-A0A2H9MUE8-F1
#
_cell.length_a   1.000
_cell.length_b   1.000
_cell.length_c   1.000
_cell.angle_alpha   90.00
_cell.angle_beta   90.00
_cell.angle_gamma   90.00
#
_symmetry.space_group_name_H-M   'P 1'
#
loop_
_entity.id
_entity.type
_entity.pdbx_description
1 polymer ?
#
loop_
_entity_poly.entity_id
_entity_poly.type
_entity_poly.pdbx_seq_one_letter_code
_entity_poly.pdbx_strand_id
1 'polypeptide(L)'
;MQTDIRQNIQTLKNDILKTENDIEEFLKFDYIKGAKRSIHQLELNLKYLSVIANGAPIDKTEDRDVMEFLMTHYIKLQKFTLLY
;
A
#
# COMPACT_ATOMS: atom_id res chain seq x y z
N MET A 1 0.54 23.09 2.66
CA MET A 1 -0.54 22.22 3.20
C MET A 1 -1.08 21.23 2.18
N GLN A 2 -1.75 21.62 1.08
CA GLN A 2 -2.21 20.64 0.06
C GLN A 2 -1.06 19.92 -0.68
N THR A 3 0.02 20.64 -0.99
CA THR A 3 1.24 20.05 -1.61
C THR A 3 1.86 18.96 -0.74
N ASP A 4 1.83 19.14 0.59
CA ASP A 4 2.39 18.18 1.56
C ASP A 4 1.55 16.89 1.60
N ILE A 5 0.23 17.00 1.49
CA ILE A 5 -0.66 15.83 1.47
C ILE A 5 -0.45 15.01 0.18
N ARG A 6 -0.36 15.67 -0.98
CA ARG A 6 -0.10 14.98 -2.26
C ARG A 6 1.27 14.29 -2.25
N GLN A 7 2.29 14.93 -1.70
CA GLN A 7 3.61 14.32 -1.50
C GLN A 7 3.54 13.12 -0.55
N ASN A 8 2.83 13.23 0.57
CA ASN A 8 2.62 12.12 1.50
C ASN A 8 1.92 10.93 0.83
N ILE A 9 0.87 11.18 0.04
CA ILE A 9 0.19 10.15 -0.75
C ILE A 9 1.18 9.48 -1.70
N GLN A 10 1.97 10.24 -2.44
CA GLN A 10 2.91 9.68 -3.40
C GLN A 10 4.02 8.86 -2.73
N THR A 11 4.58 9.36 -1.63
CA THR A 11 5.55 8.62 -0.82
C THR A 11 4.96 7.30 -0.34
N LEU A 12 3.73 7.33 0.18
CA LEU A 12 3.07 6.13 0.68
C LEU A 12 2.75 5.14 -0.44
N LYS A 13 2.37 5.60 -1.64
CA LYS A 13 2.22 4.75 -2.83
C LYS A 13 3.55 4.06 -3.18
N ASN A 14 4.66 4.79 -3.17
CA ASN A 14 5.98 4.21 -3.43
C ASN A 14 6.39 3.17 -2.37
N ASP A 15 6.12 3.45 -1.09
CA ASP A 15 6.41 2.53 0.00
C ASP A 15 5.57 1.25 -0.08
N ILE A 16 4.30 1.36 -0.49
CA ILE A 16 3.43 0.21 -0.80
C ILE A 16 4.06 -0.64 -1.90
N LEU A 17 4.43 -0.05 -3.04
CA LEU A 17 5.03 -0.78 -4.16
C LEU A 17 6.35 -1.47 -3.76
N LYS A 18 7.19 -0.78 -2.99
CA LYS A 18 8.44 -1.37 -2.47
C LYS A 18 8.15 -2.54 -1.54
N THR A 19 7.20 -2.39 -0.62
CA THR A 19 6.83 -3.45 0.33
C THR A 19 6.30 -4.69 -0.40
N GLU A 20 5.53 -4.52 -1.48
CA GLU A 20 5.09 -5.64 -2.33
C GLU A 20 6.25 -6.38 -2.97
N ASN A 21 7.23 -5.66 -3.53
CA ASN A 21 8.43 -6.27 -4.10
C ASN A 21 9.22 -7.04 -3.03
N ASP A 22 9.37 -6.46 -1.82
CA ASP A 22 10.05 -7.13 -0.71
C ASP A 22 9.32 -8.43 -0.31
N ILE A 23 7.98 -8.44 -0.31
CA ILE A 23 7.20 -9.66 -0.05
C ILE A 23 7.49 -10.72 -1.12
N GLU A 24 7.45 -10.35 -2.40
CA GLU A 24 7.73 -11.28 -3.50
C GLU A 24 9.16 -11.84 -3.42
N GLU A 25 10.14 -11.02 -3.09
CA GLU A 25 11.52 -11.48 -2.87
C GLU A 25 11.62 -12.43 -1.67
N PHE A 26 11.02 -12.09 -0.53
CA PHE A 26 11.03 -12.95 0.64
C PHE A 26 10.35 -14.29 0.40
N LEU A 27 9.26 -14.32 -0.36
CA LEU A 27 8.60 -15.57 -0.76
C LEU A 27 9.48 -16.40 -1.70
N LYS A 28 10.22 -15.78 -2.64
CA LYS A 28 11.16 -16.49 -3.53
C LYS A 28 12.31 -17.15 -2.79
N PHE A 29 12.75 -16.57 -1.67
CA PHE A 29 13.85 -17.09 -0.85
C PHE A 29 13.37 -17.91 0.36
N ASP A 30 12.09 -18.30 0.40
CA ASP A 30 11.46 -19.00 1.55
C ASP A 30 11.65 -18.30 2.91
N TYR A 31 11.88 -16.98 2.90
CA TYR A 31 12.07 -16.19 4.11
C TYR A 31 10.73 -15.76 4.73
N ILE A 32 9.98 -16.74 5.24
CA ILE A 32 8.61 -16.57 5.74
C ILE A 32 8.48 -15.48 6.81
N LYS A 33 9.46 -15.35 7.71
CA LYS A 33 9.43 -14.31 8.76
C LYS A 33 9.48 -12.90 8.17
N GLY A 34 10.28 -12.69 7.12
CA GLY A 34 10.34 -11.43 6.39
C GLY A 34 9.03 -11.15 5.67
N ALA A 35 8.53 -12.15 4.92
CA ALA A 35 7.27 -12.05 4.20
C ALA A 35 6.11 -11.64 5.12
N LYS A 36 5.95 -12.31 6.27
CA LYS A 36 4.93 -11.95 7.29
C LYS A 36 5.03 -10.51 7.76
N ARG A 37 6.25 -10.06 8.07
CA ARG A 37 6.48 -8.70 8.56
C ARG A 37 6.12 -7.68 7.49
N SER A 38 6.52 -7.92 6.24
CA SER A 38 6.20 -7.03 5.13
C SER A 38 4.72 -7.05 4.76
N ILE A 39 4.04 -8.21 4.84
CA ILE A 39 2.57 -8.29 4.67
C ILE A 39 1.85 -7.42 5.70
N HIS A 40 2.26 -7.48 6.97
CA HIS A 40 1.67 -6.62 8.01
C HIS A 40 1.97 -5.13 7.77
N GLN A 41 3.19 -4.80 7.32
CA GLN A 41 3.53 -3.43 6.95
C GLN A 41 2.69 -2.93 5.77
N LEU A 42 2.46 -3.77 4.77
CA LEU A 42 1.64 -3.47 3.60
C LEU A 42 0.20 -3.16 4.03
N GLU A 43 -0.38 -3.96 4.93
CA GLU A 43 -1.71 -3.72 5.50
C GLU A 43 -1.79 -2.36 6.21
N LEU A 44 -0.81 -2.03 7.05
CA LEU A 44 -0.76 -0.74 7.76
C LEU A 44 -0.64 0.44 6.78
N ASN A 45 0.21 0.33 5.77
CA ASN A 45 0.39 1.37 4.76
C ASN A 45 -0.88 1.60 3.93
N LEU A 46 -1.56 0.53 3.52
CA LEU A 46 -2.82 0.62 2.79
C LEU A 46 -3.92 1.25 3.64
N LYS A 47 -4.02 0.85 4.91
CA LYS A 47 -4.98 1.45 5.85
C LYS A 47 -4.69 2.94 6.06
N TYR A 48 -3.42 3.31 6.20
CA TYR A 48 -3.03 4.70 6.36
C TYR A 48 -3.35 5.54 5.11
N LEU A 49 -3.08 5.00 3.92
CA LEU A 49 -3.42 5.66 2.65
C LEU A 49 -4.93 5.87 2.53
N SER A 50 -5.73 4.87 2.91
CA SER A 50 -7.20 4.98 2.94
C SER A 50 -7.68 6.09 3.89
N VAL A 51 -7.06 6.26 5.06
CA VAL A 51 -7.42 7.33 6.00
C VAL A 51 -7.08 8.70 5.42
N ILE A 52 -5.88 8.85 4.83
CA ILE A 52 -5.47 10.12 4.20
C ILE A 52 -6.40 10.47 3.03
N ALA A 53 -6.69 9.50 2.16
CA ALA A 53 -7.53 9.71 0.98
C ALA A 53 -8.95 10.19 1.35
N ASN A 54 -9.59 9.53 2.32
CA ASN A 54 -10.94 9.88 2.75
C ASN A 54 -11.01 11.19 3.57
N GLY A 55 -9.91 11.59 4.22
CA GLY A 55 -9.86 12.77 5.09
C GLY A 55 -9.31 14.03 4.42
N ALA A 56 -8.71 13.93 3.24
CA ALA A 56 -8.05 15.05 2.57
C ALA A 56 -8.98 15.76 1.57
N PRO A 57 -8.91 17.10 1.46
CA PRO A 57 -9.53 17.84 0.37
C PRO A 57 -8.67 17.67 -0.90
N ILE A 58 -8.77 16.50 -1.53
CA ILE A 58 -8.17 16.15 -2.82
C ILE A 58 -9.21 16.30 -3.95
N ASP A 59 -8.74 16.51 -5.18
CA ASP A 59 -9.63 16.62 -6.34
C ASP A 59 -10.30 15.27 -6.65
N LYS A 60 -11.49 15.28 -7.26
CA LYS A 60 -12.23 14.05 -7.60
C LYS A 60 -11.45 13.09 -8.49
N THR A 61 -10.59 13.61 -9.37
CA THR A 61 -9.75 12.77 -10.23
C THR A 61 -8.66 12.07 -9.43
N GLU A 62 -7.97 12.82 -8.56
CA GLU A 62 -6.94 12.27 -7.66
C GLU A 62 -7.52 11.27 -6.66
N ASP A 63 -8.72 11.53 -6.15
CA ASP A 63 -9.43 10.62 -5.25
C ASP A 63 -9.73 9.28 -5.94
N ARG A 64 -10.22 9.32 -7.19
CA ARG A 64 -10.45 8.12 -7.98
C ARG A 64 -9.17 7.33 -8.21
N ASP A 65 -8.07 7.99 -8.57
CA ASP A 65 -6.77 7.34 -8.79
C ASP A 65 -6.23 6.69 -7.51
N VAL A 66 -6.46 7.30 -6.35
CA VAL A 66 -6.08 6.73 -5.05
C VAL A 66 -6.98 5.55 -4.69
N MET A 67 -8.29 5.62 -4.94
CA MET A 67 -9.19 4.49 -4.71
C MET A 67 -8.87 3.27 -5.61
N GLU A 68 -8.58 3.50 -6.89
CA GLU A 68 -8.20 2.43 -7.82
C GLU A 68 -6.87 1.78 -7.41
N PHE A 69 -5.92 2.61 -6.96
CA PHE A 69 -4.68 2.13 -6.35
C PHE A 69 -4.97 1.27 -5.12
N LEU A 70 -5.73 1.78 -4.14
CA LEU A 70 -6.09 1.04 -2.93
C LEU A 70 -6.76 -0.31 -3.27
N MET A 71 -7.72 -0.32 -4.19
CA MET A 71 -8.41 -1.52 -4.61
C MET A 71 -7.44 -2.57 -5.16
N THR A 72 -6.54 -2.17 -6.08
CA THR A 72 -5.54 -3.05 -6.68
C THR A 72 -4.61 -3.66 -5.62
N HIS A 73 -4.15 -2.83 -4.68
CA HIS A 73 -3.15 -3.24 -3.70
C HIS A 73 -3.76 -4.01 -2.51
N TYR A 74 -5.03 -3.79 -2.16
CA TYR A 74 -5.75 -4.69 -1.24
C TYR A 74 -5.98 -6.08 -1.84
N ILE A 75 -6.25 -6.19 -3.15
CA ILE A 75 -6.35 -7.48 -3.83
C ILE A 75 -5.00 -8.22 -3.78
N LYS A 76 -3.88 -7.51 -3.97
CA LYS A 76 -2.54 -8.10 -3.82
C LYS A 76 -2.27 -8.54 -2.39
N LEU A 77 -2.59 -7.72 -1.39
CA LEU A 77 -2.50 -8.09 0.03
C LEU A 77 -3.26 -9.40 0.31
N GLN A 78 -4.50 -9.53 -0.19
CA GLN A 78 -5.29 -10.74 -0.04
C GLN A 78 -4.58 -11.96 -0.65
N LYS A 79 -3.97 -11.82 -1.83
CA LYS A 79 -3.18 -12.91 -2.45
C LYS A 79 -1.97 -13.29 -1.61
N PHE A 80 -1.23 -12.32 -1.08
CA PHE A 80 -0.07 -12.61 -0.22
C PHE A 80 -0.48 -13.32 1.07
N THR A 81 -1.60 -12.91 1.68
CA THR A 81 -2.14 -13.56 2.88
C THR A 81 -2.66 -14.98 2.61
N LEU A 82 -3.07 -15.30 1.38
CA LEU A 82 -3.47 -16.67 1.00
C LEU A 82 -2.27 -17.59 0.67
N LEU A 83 -1.10 -17.01 0.38
CA LEU A 83 0.15 -17.75 0.12
C LEU A 83 0.92 -18.08 1.42
N TYR A 84 0.45 -17.55 2.55
CA TYR A 84 0.95 -17.79 3.89
C TYR A 84 -0.09 -18.59 4.69
#